data_AF-A0A3N2PR72-F1
#
_entry.id   AF-A0A3N2PR72-F1
#
_cell.length_a   1.000
_cell.length_b   1.000
_cell.length_c   1.000
_cell.angle_alpha   90.00
_cell.angle_beta   90.00
_cell.angle_gamma   90.00
#
_symmetry.space_group_name_H-M   'P 1'
#
loop_
_entity.id
_entity.type
_entity.pdbx_description
1 polymer ?
#
loop_
_entity_poly.entity_id
_entity_poly.type
_entity_poly.pdbx_seq_one_letter_code
_entity_poly.pdbx_strand_id
1 'polypeptide(L)'
;MTDKPEWEVYFDTELGPGSDPGDDYVSAVAKHAAVGSLLRAPEDEDDALVAKRAAEQFRAFYTQYYHDEDRGYHRAPDNEVYGLTNDLTHLALSLVPIIPFADYKHRRLSMFVIDLKTLAPQEFDPKDPQLLFNATAVGDVVYPFWKRNYLSDPRPRKEYDEWISVSVFMARLFDAGILGKQEMNWMILDIAEGLETNGERTWDGLIRACKQVVATQYILIAGHFLASLARSSTKMGGYSLDADKWKRWAAKLKELATSASDEWGLREAAAAAHEKMIHLYPEAFVTS
;
A
#
# COMPACT_ATOMS: atom_id res chain seq x y z
N MET A 1 -13.63 -28.28 -13.15
CA MET A 1 -13.63 -27.74 -11.78
C MET A 1 -12.71 -26.55 -11.82
N THR A 2 -13.23 -25.34 -11.66
CA THR A 2 -12.39 -24.14 -11.56
C THR A 2 -11.74 -24.19 -10.18
N ASP A 3 -10.41 -24.28 -10.15
CA ASP A 3 -9.66 -24.18 -8.91
C ASP A 3 -9.95 -22.83 -8.26
N LYS A 4 -10.18 -22.88 -6.95
CA LYS A 4 -10.50 -21.72 -6.11
C LYS A 4 -9.33 -20.70 -6.18
N PRO A 5 -9.58 -19.38 -6.35
CA PRO A 5 -8.51 -18.38 -6.39
C PRO A 5 -7.64 -18.41 -5.12
N GLU A 6 -6.33 -18.14 -5.25
CA GLU A 6 -5.37 -18.20 -4.13
C GLU A 6 -5.80 -17.33 -2.94
N TRP A 7 -6.37 -16.15 -3.20
CA TRP A 7 -6.91 -15.28 -2.15
C TRP A 7 -8.10 -15.91 -1.41
N GLU A 8 -8.97 -16.65 -2.11
CA GLU A 8 -10.08 -17.33 -1.43
C GLU A 8 -9.58 -18.55 -0.64
N VAL A 9 -8.53 -19.23 -1.09
CA VAL A 9 -7.86 -20.30 -0.31
C VAL A 9 -7.25 -19.71 0.95
N TYR A 10 -6.54 -18.58 0.84
CA TYR A 10 -5.97 -17.86 1.98
C TYR A 10 -7.05 -17.50 3.02
N PHE A 11 -8.20 -16.99 2.57
CA PHE A 11 -9.35 -16.73 3.44
C PHE A 11 -9.86 -18.00 4.14
N ASP A 12 -9.95 -19.13 3.43
CA ASP A 12 -10.40 -20.38 4.04
C ASP A 12 -9.39 -20.97 5.04
N THR A 13 -8.09 -20.76 4.84
CA THR A 13 -7.04 -21.37 5.68
C THR A 13 -6.73 -20.57 6.94
N GLU A 14 -6.70 -19.25 6.86
CA GLU A 14 -6.45 -18.40 8.02
C GLU A 14 -7.64 -18.39 9.00
N LEU A 15 -8.82 -18.83 8.53
CA LEU A 15 -10.12 -18.63 9.21
C LEU A 15 -11.04 -19.84 9.17
N GLY A 16 -10.55 -20.94 8.63
CA GLY A 16 -11.29 -22.19 8.67
C GLY A 16 -11.55 -22.58 10.14
N PRO A 17 -12.53 -23.47 10.38
CA PRO A 17 -12.94 -23.91 11.72
C PRO A 17 -11.84 -24.57 12.59
N GLY A 18 -10.56 -24.55 12.16
CA GLY A 18 -9.39 -24.99 12.92
C GLY A 18 -8.41 -23.87 13.32
N SER A 19 -8.71 -22.60 13.05
CA SER A 19 -7.94 -21.46 13.60
C SER A 19 -8.39 -21.23 15.05
N ASP A 20 -7.46 -21.35 16.02
CA ASP A 20 -7.73 -21.23 17.46
C ASP A 20 -8.29 -19.83 17.75
N PRO A 21 -9.60 -19.70 18.01
CA PRO A 21 -10.21 -18.41 18.17
C PRO A 21 -10.00 -18.01 19.63
N GLY A 22 -8.95 -17.25 19.88
CA GLY A 22 -8.86 -16.49 21.12
C GLY A 22 -10.05 -15.53 21.28
N ASP A 23 -9.99 -14.66 22.29
CA ASP A 23 -11.04 -13.67 22.63
C ASP A 23 -11.49 -12.74 21.47
N ASP A 24 -10.81 -12.77 20.30
CA ASP A 24 -11.01 -11.91 19.12
C ASP A 24 -11.86 -12.52 17.97
N TYR A 25 -12.53 -13.65 18.19
CA TYR A 25 -13.29 -14.35 17.13
C TYR A 25 -14.32 -13.47 16.40
N VAL A 26 -15.05 -12.63 17.14
CA VAL A 26 -16.15 -11.83 16.57
C VAL A 26 -15.61 -10.66 15.74
N SER A 27 -14.49 -10.06 16.17
CA SER A 27 -13.78 -9.05 15.37
C SER A 27 -13.21 -9.68 14.09
N ALA A 28 -12.69 -10.91 14.17
CA ALA A 28 -12.23 -11.66 13.01
C ALA A 28 -13.36 -11.86 11.98
N VAL A 29 -14.52 -12.38 12.38
CA VAL A 29 -15.67 -12.58 11.47
C VAL A 29 -16.05 -11.28 10.74
N ALA A 30 -16.09 -10.15 11.44
CA ALA A 30 -16.44 -8.87 10.84
C ALA A 30 -15.39 -8.35 9.85
N LYS A 31 -14.10 -8.45 10.19
CA LYS A 31 -12.98 -8.11 9.29
C LYS A 31 -13.10 -8.88 7.98
N HIS A 32 -13.43 -10.17 8.05
CA HIS A 32 -13.55 -11.02 6.85
C HIS A 32 -14.83 -10.82 6.08
N ALA A 33 -15.95 -10.53 6.75
CA ALA A 33 -17.18 -10.17 6.07
C ALA A 33 -16.97 -8.90 5.22
N ALA A 34 -16.28 -7.89 5.75
CA ALA A 34 -15.99 -6.65 5.04
C ALA A 34 -15.00 -6.85 3.88
N VAL A 35 -13.84 -7.47 4.12
CA VAL A 35 -12.84 -7.67 3.05
C VAL A 35 -13.31 -8.72 2.03
N GLY A 36 -14.01 -9.76 2.50
CA GLY A 36 -14.57 -10.79 1.64
C GLY A 36 -15.71 -10.29 0.75
N SER A 37 -16.53 -9.34 1.20
CA SER A 37 -17.54 -8.69 0.35
C SER A 37 -16.88 -7.81 -0.71
N LEU A 38 -15.84 -7.07 -0.33
CA LEU A 38 -15.03 -6.25 -1.22
C LEU A 38 -14.38 -7.05 -2.37
N LEU A 39 -13.78 -8.20 -2.06
CA LEU A 39 -13.09 -9.03 -3.05
C LEU A 39 -14.04 -9.79 -3.99
N ARG A 40 -15.24 -10.14 -3.51
CA ARG A 40 -16.28 -10.83 -4.30
C ARG A 40 -17.15 -9.89 -5.12
N ALA A 41 -17.10 -8.60 -4.86
CA ALA A 41 -17.88 -7.64 -5.62
C ALA A 41 -17.49 -7.68 -7.11
N PRO A 42 -18.46 -7.54 -8.04
CA PRO A 42 -18.22 -7.59 -9.48
C PRO A 42 -17.16 -6.60 -9.96
N GLU A 43 -16.46 -6.92 -11.04
CA GLU A 43 -15.41 -6.06 -11.62
C GLU A 43 -15.96 -4.75 -12.21
N ASP A 44 -17.18 -4.79 -12.76
CA ASP A 44 -17.85 -3.64 -13.38
C ASP A 44 -18.40 -2.63 -12.36
N GLU A 45 -18.37 -2.97 -11.07
CA GLU A 45 -18.77 -2.08 -10.00
C GLU A 45 -17.66 -1.08 -9.64
N ASP A 46 -18.07 0.15 -9.32
CA ASP A 46 -17.14 1.22 -8.95
C ASP A 46 -16.27 0.83 -7.73
N ASP A 47 -14.95 0.80 -7.94
CA ASP A 47 -13.98 0.36 -6.93
C ASP A 47 -14.05 1.19 -5.63
N ALA A 48 -14.26 2.51 -5.74
CA ALA A 48 -14.33 3.39 -4.59
C ALA A 48 -15.61 3.16 -3.79
N LEU A 49 -16.74 2.95 -4.46
CA LEU A 49 -18.00 2.59 -3.81
C LEU A 49 -17.92 1.23 -3.10
N VAL A 50 -17.27 0.23 -3.72
CA VAL A 50 -17.06 -1.08 -3.10
C VAL A 50 -16.20 -0.98 -1.85
N ALA A 51 -15.05 -0.30 -1.95
CA ALA A 51 -14.15 -0.10 -0.82
C ALA A 51 -14.82 0.65 0.34
N LYS A 52 -15.54 1.72 0.02
CA LYS A 52 -16.27 2.53 1.00
C LYS A 52 -17.35 1.72 1.72
N ARG A 53 -18.15 0.93 1.00
CA ARG A 53 -19.18 0.07 1.62
C ARG A 53 -18.56 -0.96 2.57
N ALA A 54 -17.42 -1.54 2.22
CA ALA A 54 -16.71 -2.46 3.10
C ALA A 54 -16.21 -1.76 4.37
N ALA A 55 -15.67 -0.54 4.26
CA ALA A 55 -15.25 0.26 5.42
C ALA A 55 -16.44 0.62 6.32
N GLU A 56 -17.56 1.06 5.72
CA GLU A 56 -18.81 1.36 6.45
C GLU A 56 -19.39 0.11 7.13
N GLN A 57 -19.36 -1.05 6.46
CA GLN A 57 -19.79 -2.33 7.03
C GLN A 57 -18.99 -2.67 8.30
N PHE A 58 -17.65 -2.53 8.26
CA PHE A 58 -16.82 -2.81 9.43
C PHE A 58 -17.08 -1.81 10.57
N ARG A 59 -17.25 -0.53 10.25
CA ARG A 59 -17.55 0.50 11.26
C ARG A 59 -18.89 0.30 11.92
N ALA A 60 -19.92 -0.06 11.15
CA ALA A 60 -21.24 -0.37 11.70
C ALA A 60 -21.16 -1.54 12.68
N PHE A 61 -20.35 -2.55 12.36
CA PHE A 61 -20.03 -3.63 13.28
C PHE A 61 -19.32 -3.11 14.55
N TYR A 62 -18.30 -2.27 14.41
CA TYR A 62 -17.57 -1.72 15.57
C TYR A 62 -18.49 -0.95 16.51
N THR A 63 -19.35 -0.08 16.00
CA THR A 63 -20.30 0.69 16.81
C THR A 63 -21.28 -0.24 17.54
N GLN A 64 -21.79 -1.28 16.87
CA GLN A 64 -22.65 -2.29 17.51
C GLN A 64 -21.90 -3.06 18.60
N TYR A 65 -20.66 -3.47 18.32
CA TYR A 65 -19.80 -4.22 19.22
C TYR A 65 -19.44 -3.42 20.48
N TYR A 66 -19.16 -2.12 20.34
CA TYR A 66 -18.82 -1.24 21.46
C TYR A 66 -19.98 -1.10 22.46
N HIS A 67 -21.23 -1.14 21.99
CA HIS A 67 -22.42 -1.04 22.83
C HIS A 67 -22.85 -2.37 23.49
N ASP A 68 -22.17 -3.48 23.21
CA ASP A 68 -22.46 -4.79 23.82
C ASP A 68 -21.85 -4.87 25.24
N GLU A 69 -22.61 -4.40 26.23
CA GLU A 69 -22.20 -4.30 27.65
C GLU A 69 -21.81 -5.65 28.30
N ASP A 70 -22.31 -6.78 27.77
CA ASP A 70 -22.06 -8.12 28.32
C ASP A 70 -20.63 -8.63 28.11
N ARG A 71 -19.81 -7.91 27.31
CA ARG A 71 -18.43 -8.33 27.00
C ARG A 71 -17.35 -7.65 27.85
N GLY A 72 -17.70 -6.70 28.73
CA GLY A 72 -16.80 -6.15 29.76
C GLY A 72 -15.50 -5.49 29.25
N TYR A 73 -15.39 -5.25 27.94
CA TYR A 73 -14.17 -4.84 27.27
C TYR A 73 -14.19 -3.33 26.99
N HIS A 74 -14.22 -2.51 28.03
CA HIS A 74 -13.88 -1.09 27.88
C HIS A 74 -12.36 -0.95 27.96
N ARG A 75 -11.63 -1.44 26.93
CA ARG A 75 -10.22 -1.03 26.79
C ARG A 75 -10.20 0.49 26.56
N ALA A 76 -9.12 1.14 26.99
CA ALA A 76 -8.90 2.53 26.60
C ALA A 76 -9.04 2.62 25.08
N PRO A 77 -9.84 3.57 24.54
CA PRO A 77 -10.14 3.68 23.11
C PRO A 77 -8.87 3.59 22.24
N ASP A 78 -7.77 4.16 22.72
CA ASP A 78 -6.48 4.20 22.03
C ASP A 78 -5.89 2.80 21.75
N ASN A 79 -5.97 1.86 22.69
CA ASN A 79 -5.39 0.51 22.51
C ASN A 79 -6.21 -0.33 21.53
N GLU A 80 -7.53 -0.15 21.54
CA GLU A 80 -8.46 -0.88 20.70
C GLU A 80 -8.43 -0.36 19.26
N VAL A 81 -8.36 0.97 19.10
CA VAL A 81 -8.15 1.64 17.82
C VAL A 81 -6.83 1.23 17.17
N TYR A 82 -5.74 1.18 17.95
CA TYR A 82 -4.44 0.74 17.46
C TYR A 82 -4.49 -0.72 16.99
N GLY A 83 -5.07 -1.62 17.80
CA GLY A 83 -5.21 -3.04 17.45
C GLY A 83 -6.07 -3.29 16.20
N LEU A 84 -7.26 -2.70 16.12
CA LEU A 84 -8.16 -2.92 14.98
C LEU A 84 -7.64 -2.29 13.68
N THR A 85 -7.02 -1.11 13.75
CA THR A 85 -6.38 -0.50 12.57
C THR A 85 -5.23 -1.37 12.07
N ASN A 86 -4.40 -1.89 12.99
CA ASN A 86 -3.31 -2.82 12.69
C ASN A 86 -3.86 -4.07 11.98
N ASP A 87 -4.84 -4.74 12.58
CA ASP A 87 -5.40 -5.98 12.05
C ASP A 87 -6.00 -5.85 10.65
N LEU A 88 -6.78 -4.79 10.41
CA LEU A 88 -7.39 -4.53 9.10
C LEU A 88 -6.34 -4.26 8.04
N THR A 89 -5.31 -3.50 8.41
CA THR A 89 -4.17 -3.19 7.54
C THR A 89 -3.37 -4.46 7.25
N HIS A 90 -3.12 -5.29 8.27
CA HIS A 90 -2.41 -6.55 8.14
C HIS A 90 -3.16 -7.51 7.22
N LEU A 91 -4.48 -7.65 7.39
CA LEU A 91 -5.31 -8.47 6.50
C LEU A 91 -5.21 -8.01 5.04
N ALA A 92 -5.32 -6.71 4.78
CA ALA A 92 -5.15 -6.17 3.43
C ALA A 92 -3.75 -6.46 2.87
N LEU A 93 -2.70 -6.26 3.67
CA LEU A 93 -1.31 -6.53 3.28
C LEU A 93 -0.97 -8.01 3.11
N SER A 94 -1.67 -8.92 3.77
CA SER A 94 -1.54 -10.36 3.53
C SER A 94 -2.12 -10.79 2.19
N LEU A 95 -3.15 -10.09 1.71
CA LEU A 95 -3.82 -10.38 0.44
C LEU A 95 -3.13 -9.74 -0.77
N VAL A 96 -2.46 -8.60 -0.56
CA VAL A 96 -1.77 -7.86 -1.62
C VAL A 96 -0.71 -8.71 -2.37
N PRO A 97 0.17 -9.48 -1.71
CA PRO A 97 1.16 -10.32 -2.41
C PRO A 97 0.56 -11.38 -3.33
N ILE A 98 -0.66 -11.86 -3.03
CA ILE A 98 -1.32 -12.95 -3.77
C ILE A 98 -2.35 -12.44 -4.80
N ILE A 99 -2.55 -11.13 -4.89
CA ILE A 99 -3.42 -10.49 -5.87
C ILE A 99 -2.54 -9.60 -6.75
N PRO A 100 -2.49 -9.80 -8.08
CA PRO A 100 -1.66 -8.97 -8.96
C PRO A 100 -1.96 -7.48 -8.80
N PHE A 101 -0.92 -6.64 -8.78
CA PHE A 101 -1.05 -5.18 -8.60
C PHE A 101 -1.97 -4.47 -9.61
N ALA A 102 -2.13 -5.09 -10.79
CA ALA A 102 -2.98 -4.61 -11.88
C ALA A 102 -4.46 -5.01 -11.73
N ASP A 103 -4.78 -6.01 -10.88
CA ASP A 103 -6.16 -6.44 -10.62
C ASP A 103 -6.91 -5.35 -9.82
N TYR A 104 -8.18 -5.11 -10.19
CA TYR A 104 -9.05 -4.14 -9.52
C TYR A 104 -9.22 -4.43 -8.02
N LYS A 105 -9.17 -5.70 -7.60
CA LYS A 105 -9.22 -6.10 -6.18
C LYS A 105 -8.08 -5.53 -5.37
N HIS A 106 -6.88 -5.48 -5.95
CA HIS A 106 -5.73 -4.86 -5.29
C HIS A 106 -5.95 -3.36 -5.09
N ARG A 107 -6.60 -2.68 -6.04
CA ARG A 107 -6.99 -1.26 -5.88
C ARG A 107 -8.01 -1.08 -4.76
N ARG A 108 -9.04 -1.93 -4.73
CA ARG A 108 -10.06 -1.92 -3.69
C ARG A 108 -9.46 -2.13 -2.29
N LEU A 109 -8.50 -3.04 -2.12
CA LEU A 109 -7.82 -3.25 -0.84
C LEU A 109 -7.13 -1.97 -0.33
N SER A 110 -6.42 -1.25 -1.21
CA SER A 110 -5.82 0.03 -0.81
C SER A 110 -6.87 1.10 -0.50
N MET A 111 -7.93 1.19 -1.31
CA MET A 111 -9.03 2.13 -1.07
C MET A 111 -9.74 1.83 0.25
N PHE A 112 -9.91 0.57 0.62
CA PHE A 112 -10.52 0.18 1.90
C PHE A 112 -9.73 0.73 3.08
N VAL A 113 -8.40 0.59 3.10
CA VAL A 113 -7.57 1.19 4.16
C VAL A 113 -7.62 2.72 4.13
N ILE A 114 -7.72 3.32 2.94
CA ILE A 114 -7.89 4.76 2.77
C ILE A 114 -9.25 5.25 3.31
N ASP A 115 -10.32 4.50 3.08
CA ASP A 115 -11.66 4.82 3.54
C ASP A 115 -11.81 4.63 5.04
N LEU A 116 -11.11 3.66 5.65
CA LEU A 116 -11.01 3.55 7.11
C LEU A 116 -10.48 4.84 7.74
N LYS A 117 -9.44 5.45 7.15
CA LYS A 117 -8.94 6.77 7.57
C LYS A 117 -9.93 7.89 7.27
N THR A 118 -10.43 7.94 6.04
CA THR A 118 -11.20 9.08 5.53
C THR A 118 -12.53 9.23 6.27
N LEU A 119 -13.12 8.10 6.66
CA LEU A 119 -14.37 8.10 7.41
C LEU A 119 -14.14 8.30 8.92
N ALA A 120 -12.93 8.05 9.45
CA ALA A 120 -12.68 8.08 10.90
C ALA A 120 -12.92 9.48 11.49
N PRO A 121 -13.59 9.57 12.66
CA PRO A 121 -13.69 10.86 13.35
C PRO A 121 -12.30 11.29 13.86
N GLN A 122 -12.17 12.58 14.15
CA GLN A 122 -10.92 13.14 14.69
C GLN A 122 -10.72 12.76 16.17
N GLU A 123 -11.82 12.66 16.91
CA GLU A 123 -11.83 12.37 18.34
C GLU A 123 -12.90 11.33 18.65
N PHE A 124 -12.66 10.54 19.70
CA PHE A 124 -13.59 9.51 20.14
C PHE A 124 -14.73 10.13 20.95
N ASP A 125 -15.99 9.84 20.58
CA ASP A 125 -17.18 10.19 21.36
C ASP A 125 -17.81 8.92 21.95
N PRO A 126 -17.83 8.74 23.29
CA PRO A 126 -18.47 7.56 23.90
C PRO A 126 -19.99 7.50 23.69
N LYS A 127 -20.64 8.61 23.31
CA LYS A 127 -22.08 8.65 22.99
C LYS A 127 -22.38 8.26 21.54
N ASP A 128 -21.38 8.32 20.68
CA ASP A 128 -21.41 7.88 19.29
C ASP A 128 -20.07 7.18 18.97
N PRO A 129 -19.87 5.95 19.49
CA PRO A 129 -18.58 5.27 19.45
C PRO A 129 -18.27 4.82 18.03
N GLN A 130 -17.45 5.61 17.37
CA GLN A 130 -16.97 5.36 16.03
C GLN A 130 -15.47 5.02 16.07
N LEU A 131 -15.06 4.11 15.20
CA LEU A 131 -13.67 3.68 15.10
C LEU A 131 -12.78 4.83 14.65
N LEU A 132 -11.84 5.25 15.51
CA LEU A 132 -10.76 6.15 15.12
C LEU A 132 -9.75 5.44 14.20
N PHE A 133 -8.88 6.21 13.57
CA PHE A 133 -7.81 5.68 12.71
C PHE A 133 -6.44 6.03 13.26
N ASN A 134 -5.55 5.05 13.35
CA ASN A 134 -4.18 5.25 13.80
C ASN A 134 -3.17 5.03 12.65
N ALA A 135 -2.63 6.12 12.10
CA ALA A 135 -1.65 6.04 11.01
C ALA A 135 -0.30 5.40 11.44
N THR A 136 0.10 5.55 12.70
CA THR A 136 1.31 4.90 13.23
C THR A 136 1.16 3.38 13.23
N ALA A 137 -0.02 2.87 13.60
CA ALA A 137 -0.32 1.44 13.52
C ALA A 137 -0.15 0.91 12.09
N VAL A 138 -0.54 1.68 11.07
CA VAL A 138 -0.33 1.31 9.66
C VAL A 138 1.16 1.23 9.32
N GLY A 139 1.96 2.21 9.75
CA GLY A 139 3.41 2.21 9.53
C GLY A 139 4.11 0.99 10.13
N ASP A 140 3.73 0.61 11.35
CA ASP A 140 4.28 -0.56 12.06
C ASP A 140 3.96 -1.89 11.35
N VAL A 141 2.79 -1.98 10.69
CA VAL A 141 2.41 -3.17 9.90
C VAL A 141 3.10 -3.19 8.54
N VAL A 142 3.23 -2.04 7.87
CA VAL A 142 3.82 -1.96 6.54
C VAL A 142 5.31 -2.37 6.56
N TYR A 143 6.05 -2.03 7.62
CA TYR A 143 7.48 -2.30 7.71
C TYR A 143 7.86 -3.79 7.55
N PRO A 144 7.29 -4.74 8.32
CA PRO A 144 7.53 -6.17 8.14
C PRO A 144 7.28 -6.66 6.71
N PHE A 145 6.21 -6.19 6.06
CA PHE A 145 5.87 -6.58 4.69
C PHE A 145 6.86 -6.02 3.68
N TRP A 146 7.22 -4.74 3.78
CA TRP A 146 8.27 -4.15 2.95
C TRP A 146 9.59 -4.91 3.11
N LYS A 147 10.03 -5.11 4.37
CA LYS A 147 11.30 -5.79 4.67
C LYS A 147 11.35 -7.22 4.16
N ARG A 148 10.25 -7.97 4.29
CA ARG A 148 10.16 -9.37 3.83
C ARG A 148 10.24 -9.48 2.31
N ASN A 149 9.60 -8.55 1.59
CA ASN A 149 9.52 -8.58 0.13
C ASN A 149 10.66 -7.82 -0.56
N TYR A 150 11.46 -7.04 0.18
CA TYR A 150 12.60 -6.32 -0.38
C TYR A 150 13.63 -7.31 -0.97
N LEU A 151 13.99 -7.09 -2.25
CA LEU A 151 14.87 -8.00 -2.97
C LEU A 151 16.32 -7.49 -3.07
N SER A 152 17.23 -8.27 -2.50
CA SER A 152 18.68 -8.06 -2.53
C SER A 152 19.44 -9.02 -3.44
N ASP A 153 18.75 -10.00 -4.02
CA ASP A 153 19.34 -11.08 -4.80
C ASP A 153 18.28 -11.71 -5.72
N PRO A 154 18.69 -12.43 -6.78
CA PRO A 154 17.76 -13.08 -7.68
C PRO A 154 16.82 -14.06 -6.97
N ARG A 155 15.54 -14.04 -7.34
CA ARG A 155 14.46 -14.83 -6.73
C ARG A 155 13.55 -15.46 -7.79
N PRO A 156 12.71 -16.43 -7.42
CA PRO A 156 11.61 -16.89 -8.26
C PRO A 156 10.68 -15.75 -8.68
N ARG A 157 10.04 -15.88 -9.85
CA ARG A 157 9.16 -14.85 -10.42
C ARG A 157 8.08 -14.36 -9.46
N LYS A 158 7.48 -15.28 -8.70
CA LYS A 158 6.43 -15.00 -7.73
C LYS A 158 6.85 -13.91 -6.73
N GLU A 159 8.09 -13.95 -6.22
CA GLU A 159 8.57 -12.97 -5.25
C GLU A 159 8.75 -11.56 -5.86
N TYR A 160 9.02 -11.46 -7.18
CA TYR A 160 8.98 -10.16 -7.88
C TYR A 160 7.55 -9.61 -7.98
N ASP A 161 6.57 -10.48 -8.32
CA ASP A 161 5.16 -10.11 -8.39
C ASP A 161 4.64 -9.65 -7.02
N GLU A 162 5.03 -10.34 -5.95
CA GLU A 162 4.70 -10.01 -4.56
C GLU A 162 5.28 -8.64 -4.15
N TRP A 163 6.57 -8.40 -4.43
CA TRP A 163 7.21 -7.13 -4.09
C TRP A 163 6.58 -5.94 -4.82
N ILE A 164 6.34 -6.08 -6.13
CA ILE A 164 5.66 -5.03 -6.92
C ILE A 164 4.29 -4.71 -6.31
N SER A 165 3.53 -5.73 -5.94
CA SER A 165 2.18 -5.56 -5.36
C SER A 165 2.24 -4.83 -4.01
N VAL A 166 3.14 -5.25 -3.11
CA VAL A 166 3.35 -4.56 -1.82
C VAL A 166 3.78 -3.10 -2.03
N SER A 167 4.72 -2.83 -2.93
CA SER A 167 5.18 -1.46 -3.23
C SER A 167 4.07 -0.59 -3.83
N VAL A 168 3.24 -1.13 -4.74
CA VAL A 168 2.10 -0.41 -5.31
C VAL A 168 1.07 -0.07 -4.23
N PHE A 169 0.79 -1.01 -3.31
CA PHE A 169 -0.10 -0.75 -2.18
C PHE A 169 0.45 0.37 -1.29
N MET A 170 1.73 0.30 -0.91
CA MET A 170 2.41 1.33 -0.13
C MET A 170 2.38 2.69 -0.83
N ALA A 171 2.63 2.74 -2.14
CA ALA A 171 2.58 3.98 -2.91
C ALA A 171 1.20 4.68 -2.80
N ARG A 172 0.11 3.91 -2.82
CA ARG A 172 -1.25 4.46 -2.64
C ARG A 172 -1.47 4.99 -1.23
N LEU A 173 -0.90 4.34 -0.22
CA LEU A 173 -0.96 4.83 1.16
C LEU A 173 -0.13 6.10 1.38
N PHE A 174 1.01 6.26 0.69
CA PHE A 174 1.75 7.53 0.68
C PHE A 174 0.95 8.65 0.01
N ASP A 175 0.34 8.40 -1.15
CA ASP A 175 -0.46 9.40 -1.87
C ASP A 175 -1.68 9.85 -1.04
N ALA A 176 -2.29 8.93 -0.29
CA ALA A 176 -3.38 9.24 0.65
C ALA A 176 -2.91 9.87 1.99
N GLY A 177 -1.60 10.11 2.15
CA GLY A 177 -1.00 10.66 3.36
C GLY A 177 -1.23 9.80 4.61
N ILE A 178 -1.37 8.48 4.44
CA ILE A 178 -1.42 7.52 5.56
C ILE A 178 -0.01 7.20 6.01
N LEU A 179 0.87 6.87 5.06
CA LEU A 179 2.30 6.74 5.32
C LEU A 179 2.95 8.12 5.22
N GLY A 180 3.92 8.39 6.11
CA GLY A 180 4.47 9.72 6.32
C GLY A 180 5.97 9.79 6.06
N LYS A 181 6.59 10.83 6.62
CA LYS A 181 8.03 11.08 6.46
C LYS A 181 8.88 9.97 7.08
N GLN A 182 8.41 9.29 8.12
CA GLN A 182 9.17 8.24 8.78
C GLN A 182 9.38 7.02 7.87
N GLU A 183 8.36 6.66 7.09
CA GLU A 183 8.37 5.52 6.17
C GLU A 183 8.98 5.87 4.80
N MET A 184 9.10 7.15 4.47
CA MET A 184 9.55 7.60 3.15
C MET A 184 10.96 7.11 2.78
N ASN A 185 11.81 6.78 3.75
CA ASN A 185 13.16 6.26 3.50
C ASN A 185 13.12 4.96 2.68
N TRP A 186 12.12 4.11 2.92
CA TRP A 186 11.94 2.84 2.21
C TRP A 186 11.57 3.08 0.75
N MET A 187 10.61 3.97 0.50
CA MET A 187 10.23 4.38 -0.84
C MET A 187 11.39 5.04 -1.60
N ILE A 188 12.14 5.96 -0.97
CA ILE A 188 13.28 6.61 -1.63
C ILE A 188 14.39 5.59 -1.94
N LEU A 189 14.63 4.62 -1.05
CA LEU A 189 15.56 3.52 -1.29
C LEU A 189 15.12 2.67 -2.48
N ASP A 190 13.86 2.23 -2.52
CA ASP A 190 13.32 1.43 -3.62
C ASP A 190 13.41 2.17 -4.97
N ILE A 191 13.13 3.48 -4.99
CA ILE A 191 13.27 4.30 -6.20
C ILE A 191 14.73 4.41 -6.63
N ALA A 192 15.64 4.66 -5.68
CA ALA A 192 17.08 4.75 -5.96
C ALA A 192 17.62 3.43 -6.52
N GLU A 193 17.23 2.29 -5.95
CA GLU A 193 17.60 0.95 -6.45
C GLU A 193 17.10 0.66 -7.87
N GLY A 194 16.00 1.27 -8.29
CA GLY A 194 15.47 1.12 -9.65
C GLY A 194 16.02 2.11 -10.68
N LEU A 195 16.33 3.35 -10.27
CA LEU A 195 16.65 4.45 -11.19
C LEU A 195 18.10 4.95 -11.12
N GLU A 196 18.84 4.64 -10.06
CA GLU A 196 20.21 5.10 -9.86
C GLU A 196 21.22 3.97 -10.12
N THR A 197 22.43 4.38 -10.46
CA THR A 197 23.56 3.44 -10.60
C THR A 197 24.21 3.26 -9.23
N ASN A 198 23.90 2.15 -8.56
CA ASN A 198 24.42 1.85 -7.22
C ASN A 198 25.83 1.24 -7.26
N GLY A 199 26.82 2.04 -7.69
CA GLY A 199 28.24 1.67 -7.60
C GLY A 199 28.58 0.29 -8.21
N GLU A 200 29.19 -0.59 -7.42
CA GLU A 200 29.65 -1.94 -7.85
C GLU A 200 28.52 -2.93 -8.13
N ARG A 201 27.29 -2.65 -7.68
CA ARG A 201 26.16 -3.59 -7.78
C ARG A 201 25.38 -3.32 -9.05
N THR A 202 25.66 -4.10 -10.08
CA THR A 202 24.89 -4.07 -11.33
C THR A 202 23.82 -5.15 -11.29
N TRP A 203 22.57 -4.73 -11.20
CA TRP A 203 21.42 -5.63 -11.37
C TRP A 203 21.22 -5.93 -12.85
N ASP A 204 20.89 -7.17 -13.19
CA ASP A 204 20.55 -7.59 -14.55
C ASP A 204 19.23 -8.40 -14.58
N GLY A 205 18.79 -8.76 -15.79
CA GLY A 205 17.62 -9.60 -16.00
C GLY A 205 16.35 -9.11 -15.28
N LEU A 206 15.65 -10.06 -14.66
CA LEU A 206 14.32 -9.85 -14.07
C LEU A 206 14.36 -9.01 -12.79
N ILE A 207 15.41 -9.14 -11.96
CA ILE A 207 15.54 -8.31 -10.75
C ILE A 207 15.70 -6.83 -11.10
N ARG A 208 16.44 -6.52 -12.17
CA ARG A 208 16.56 -5.14 -12.67
C ARG A 208 15.20 -4.61 -13.12
N ALA A 209 14.48 -5.37 -13.93
CA ALA A 209 13.16 -4.97 -14.43
C ALA A 209 12.16 -4.74 -13.28
N CYS A 210 12.14 -5.64 -12.28
CA CYS A 210 11.28 -5.51 -11.11
C CYS A 210 11.58 -4.23 -10.31
N LYS A 211 12.86 -3.95 -10.01
CA LYS A 211 13.28 -2.71 -9.32
C LYS A 211 12.85 -1.46 -10.09
N GLN A 212 12.98 -1.48 -11.41
CA GLN A 212 12.55 -0.37 -12.27
C GLN A 212 11.03 -0.18 -12.27
N VAL A 213 10.25 -1.27 -12.25
CA VAL A 213 8.79 -1.23 -12.11
C VAL A 213 8.38 -0.65 -10.76
N VAL A 214 8.95 -1.14 -9.67
CA VAL A 214 8.69 -0.62 -8.31
C VAL A 214 8.95 0.89 -8.25
N ALA A 215 10.12 1.34 -8.71
CA ALA A 215 10.48 2.75 -8.73
C ALA A 215 9.50 3.59 -9.58
N THR A 216 9.15 3.09 -10.77
CA THR A 216 8.20 3.74 -11.70
C THR A 216 6.81 3.87 -11.07
N GLN A 217 6.31 2.81 -10.42
CA GLN A 217 4.99 2.81 -9.79
C GLN A 217 4.92 3.76 -8.59
N TYR A 218 5.96 3.83 -7.76
CA TYR A 218 6.01 4.85 -6.68
C TYR A 218 5.89 6.26 -7.23
N ILE A 219 6.59 6.59 -8.31
CA ILE A 219 6.53 7.92 -8.92
C ILE A 219 5.16 8.16 -9.57
N LEU A 220 4.62 7.16 -10.27
CA LEU A 220 3.33 7.27 -10.95
C LEU A 220 2.18 7.46 -9.96
N ILE A 221 2.22 6.77 -8.82
CA ILE A 221 1.16 6.80 -7.81
C ILE A 221 1.41 7.93 -6.81
N ALA A 222 2.50 7.86 -6.04
CA ALA A 222 2.83 8.79 -4.95
C ALA A 222 3.55 10.07 -5.41
N GLY A 223 3.48 10.40 -6.70
CA GLY A 223 4.22 11.51 -7.29
C GLY A 223 3.98 12.86 -6.62
N HIS A 224 2.75 13.15 -6.14
CA HIS A 224 2.45 14.40 -5.44
C HIS A 224 3.23 14.51 -4.12
N PHE A 225 3.21 13.44 -3.34
CA PHE A 225 3.96 13.34 -2.11
C PHE A 225 5.47 13.51 -2.37
N LEU A 226 6.03 12.76 -3.34
CA LEU A 226 7.45 12.87 -3.71
C LEU A 226 7.83 14.27 -4.23
N ALA A 227 6.99 14.91 -5.04
CA ALA A 227 7.25 16.26 -5.54
C ALA A 227 7.28 17.29 -4.40
N SER A 228 6.43 17.11 -3.38
CA SER A 228 6.47 17.96 -2.18
C SER A 228 7.79 17.80 -1.40
N LEU A 229 8.31 16.57 -1.31
CA LEU A 229 9.59 16.27 -0.68
C LEU A 229 10.77 16.87 -1.46
N ALA A 230 10.74 16.77 -2.80
CA ALA A 230 11.76 17.33 -3.68
C ALA A 230 11.83 18.86 -3.58
N ARG A 231 10.68 19.54 -3.59
CA ARG A 231 10.60 21.00 -3.41
C ARG A 231 11.14 21.48 -2.07
N SER A 232 10.87 20.71 -1.02
CA SER A 232 11.36 21.01 0.33
C SER A 232 12.81 20.57 0.56
N SER A 233 13.48 19.97 -0.44
CA SER A 233 14.84 19.41 -0.34
C SER A 233 15.01 18.52 0.89
N THR A 234 14.06 17.60 1.09
CA THR A 234 13.99 16.78 2.30
C THR A 234 15.19 15.82 2.41
N LYS A 235 15.75 15.72 3.62
CA LYS A 235 16.82 14.77 3.99
C LYS A 235 16.38 13.93 5.19
N MET A 236 16.53 12.61 5.11
CA MET A 236 16.30 11.71 6.24
C MET A 236 17.07 10.40 6.06
N GLY A 237 17.66 9.88 7.15
CA GLY A 237 18.24 8.54 7.16
C GLY A 237 19.33 8.28 6.11
N GLY A 238 20.11 9.30 5.72
CA GLY A 238 21.13 9.19 4.67
C GLY A 238 20.60 9.33 3.24
N TYR A 239 19.29 9.40 3.06
CA TYR A 239 18.64 9.65 1.78
C TYR A 239 18.24 11.13 1.67
N SER A 240 18.42 11.70 0.48
CA SER A 240 17.92 13.02 0.13
C SER A 240 17.06 12.96 -1.11
N LEU A 241 16.07 13.83 -1.19
CA LEU A 241 15.29 14.11 -2.39
C LEU A 241 15.23 15.61 -2.59
N ASP A 242 15.86 16.07 -3.67
CA ASP A 242 15.93 17.47 -4.09
C ASP A 242 15.59 17.59 -5.59
N ALA A 243 15.58 18.81 -6.11
CA ALA A 243 15.28 19.08 -7.52
C ALA A 243 16.25 18.38 -8.50
N ASP A 244 17.53 18.24 -8.14
CA ASP A 244 18.51 17.57 -8.99
C ASP A 244 18.28 16.07 -9.05
N LYS A 245 17.94 15.45 -7.92
CA LYS A 245 17.56 14.04 -7.87
C LYS A 245 16.27 13.78 -8.64
N TRP A 246 15.27 14.65 -8.47
CA TRP A 246 14.03 14.62 -9.24
C TRP A 246 14.29 14.66 -10.76
N LYS A 247 15.15 15.58 -11.21
CA LYS A 247 15.59 15.66 -12.63
C LYS A 247 16.26 14.38 -13.12
N ARG A 248 17.19 13.80 -12.34
CA ARG A 248 17.90 12.58 -12.72
C ARG A 248 16.96 11.39 -12.87
N TRP A 249 16.03 11.22 -11.92
CA TRP A 249 15.01 10.17 -11.99
C TRP A 249 14.09 10.35 -13.21
N ALA A 250 13.64 11.58 -13.48
CA ALA A 250 12.84 11.85 -14.68
C ALA A 250 13.61 11.50 -15.98
N ALA A 251 14.89 11.89 -16.08
CA ALA A 251 15.73 11.53 -17.22
C ALA A 251 15.87 10.00 -17.38
N LYS A 252 16.00 9.26 -16.26
CA LYS A 252 16.07 7.80 -16.29
C LYS A 252 14.75 7.17 -16.76
N LEU A 253 13.61 7.66 -16.30
CA LEU A 253 12.30 7.17 -16.76
C LEU A 253 12.09 7.41 -18.25
N LYS A 254 12.54 8.56 -18.78
CA LYS A 254 12.54 8.84 -20.22
C LYS A 254 13.37 7.82 -21.01
N GLU A 255 14.53 7.42 -20.49
CA GLU A 255 15.34 6.36 -21.10
C GLU A 255 14.57 5.02 -21.08
N LEU A 256 14.03 4.62 -19.93
CA LEU A 256 13.30 3.36 -19.75
C LEU A 256 12.08 3.25 -20.67
N ALA A 257 11.36 4.35 -20.89
CA ALA A 257 10.24 4.39 -21.84
C ALA A 257 10.62 3.92 -23.26
N THR A 258 11.90 4.01 -23.63
CA THR A 258 12.40 3.61 -24.95
C THR A 258 13.20 2.30 -24.96
N SER A 259 13.91 2.00 -23.87
CA SER A 259 14.93 0.94 -23.84
C SER A 259 14.60 -0.25 -22.94
N ALA A 260 13.61 -0.13 -22.05
CA ALA A 260 13.29 -1.18 -21.10
C ALA A 260 12.56 -2.37 -21.76
N SER A 261 12.55 -3.51 -21.07
CA SER A 261 11.66 -4.63 -21.42
C SER A 261 10.19 -4.27 -21.16
N ASP A 262 9.29 -5.08 -21.72
CA ASP A 262 7.84 -4.96 -21.48
C ASP A 262 7.36 -5.62 -20.19
N GLU A 263 8.28 -6.06 -19.32
CA GLU A 263 7.92 -6.70 -18.07
C GLU A 263 7.03 -5.78 -17.24
N TRP A 264 5.84 -6.28 -16.88
CA TRP A 264 4.80 -5.56 -16.12
C TRP A 264 4.41 -4.19 -16.70
N GLY A 265 4.53 -3.99 -18.02
CA GLY A 265 4.15 -2.73 -18.69
C GLY A 265 5.10 -1.57 -18.41
N LEU A 266 6.36 -1.85 -18.06
CA LEU A 266 7.35 -0.84 -17.63
C LEU A 266 7.51 0.33 -18.61
N ARG A 267 7.56 0.09 -19.92
CA ARG A 267 7.79 1.16 -20.91
C ARG A 267 6.69 2.23 -20.86
N GLU A 268 5.43 1.81 -20.90
CA GLU A 268 4.28 2.72 -20.84
C GLU A 268 4.20 3.43 -19.49
N ALA A 269 4.37 2.68 -18.39
CA ALA A 269 4.37 3.24 -17.05
C ALA A 269 5.50 4.26 -16.86
N ALA A 270 6.69 4.02 -17.43
CA ALA A 270 7.83 4.92 -17.35
C ALA A 270 7.59 6.22 -18.14
N ALA A 271 6.96 6.14 -19.31
CA ALA A 271 6.55 7.31 -20.07
C ALA A 271 5.57 8.18 -19.26
N ALA A 272 4.52 7.57 -18.70
CA ALA A 272 3.53 8.26 -17.88
C ALA A 272 4.14 8.85 -16.59
N ALA A 273 5.04 8.12 -15.93
CA ALA A 273 5.74 8.59 -14.74
C ALA A 273 6.65 9.78 -15.06
N HIS A 274 7.38 9.74 -16.18
CA HIS A 274 8.19 10.87 -16.64
C HIS A 274 7.31 12.11 -16.88
N GLU A 275 6.22 11.99 -17.63
CA GLU A 275 5.29 13.10 -17.88
C GLU A 275 4.73 13.68 -16.58
N LYS A 276 4.31 12.81 -15.65
CA LYS A 276 3.84 13.21 -14.33
C LYS A 276 4.92 13.98 -13.55
N MET A 277 6.18 13.55 -13.61
CA MET A 277 7.27 14.26 -12.92
C MET A 277 7.50 15.68 -13.45
N ILE A 278 7.44 15.86 -14.78
CA ILE A 278 7.54 17.19 -15.39
C ILE A 278 6.36 18.06 -14.98
N HIS A 279 5.14 17.51 -15.05
CA HIS A 279 3.92 18.23 -14.70
C HIS A 279 3.90 18.65 -13.22
N LEU A 280 4.35 17.77 -12.33
CA LEU A 280 4.28 18.01 -10.89
C LEU A 280 5.34 18.97 -10.36
N TYR A 281 6.47 19.17 -11.04
CA TYR A 281 7.52 20.10 -10.62
C TYR A 281 8.23 20.73 -11.83
N PRO A 282 7.52 21.53 -12.65
CA PRO A 282 8.06 22.07 -13.91
C PRO A 282 9.25 23.00 -13.68
N GLU A 283 9.28 23.74 -12.57
CA GLU A 283 10.35 24.68 -12.25
C GLU A 283 11.70 24.00 -12.07
N ALA A 284 11.73 22.72 -11.69
CA ALA A 284 12.97 21.95 -11.61
C ALA A 284 13.64 21.73 -12.97
N PHE A 285 12.91 21.86 -14.08
CA PHE A 285 13.37 21.53 -15.44
C PHE A 285 13.65 22.77 -16.29
N VAL A 286 13.37 23.97 -15.77
CA VAL A 286 13.78 25.21 -16.42
C VAL A 286 15.28 25.37 -16.19
N THR A 287 16.06 25.40 -17.28
CA THR A 287 17.49 25.69 -17.21
C THR A 287 17.71 27.08 -16.63
N SER A 288 18.36 27.14 -15.48
CA SER A 288 19.04 28.34 -14.96
C SER A 288 20.31 28.61 -15.75
#